data_AF-A0A0G1XKU2-F1
#
_entry.id   AF-A0A0G1XKU2-F1
#
_cell.length_a   1.000
_cell.length_b   1.000
_cell.length_c   1.000
_cell.angle_alpha   90.00
_cell.angle_beta   90.00
_cell.angle_gamma   90.00
#
_symmetry.space_group_name_H-M   'P 1'
#
loop_
_entity.id
_entity.type
_entity.pdbx_description
1 polymer ?
#
loop_
_entity_poly.entity_id
_entity_poly.type
_entity_poly.pdbx_seq_one_letter_code
_entity_poly.pdbx_strand_id
1 'polypeptide(L)'
;MRPVLFLIGIIGLFISIWLTLVAAIILVVRYPAWEVLILGLLVDFLWLPSGLPLSHLPLATLAAIMVVWAFEPLRSEFLIR
;
A
#
# COMPACT_ATOMS: atom_id res chain seq x y z
N MET A 1 12.01 -5.28 10.98
CA MET A 1 12.10 -4.49 9.73
C MET A 1 10.72 -4.14 9.17
N ARG A 2 9.78 -5.09 9.05
CA ARG A 2 8.38 -4.84 8.63
C ARG A 2 7.68 -3.63 9.30
N PRO A 3 7.63 -3.50 10.64
CA PRO A 3 6.93 -2.38 11.29
C PRO A 3 7.57 -1.02 11.03
N VAL A 4 8.88 -0.96 10.76
CA VAL A 4 9.58 0.30 10.47
C VAL A 4 9.14 0.84 9.13
N LEU A 5 9.04 -0.01 8.10
CA LEU A 5 8.55 0.37 6.78
C LEU A 5 7.07 0.78 6.82
N PHE A 6 6.25 0.12 7.63
CA PHE A 6 4.86 0.53 7.85
C PHE A 6 4.77 1.92 8.49
N LEU A 7 5.57 2.19 9.53
CA LEU A 7 5.65 3.50 10.17
C LEU A 7 6.14 4.60 9.20
N ILE A 8 7.11 4.29 8.34
CA ILE A 8 7.56 5.20 7.27
C ILE A 8 6.40 5.51 6.32
N GLY A 9 5.60 4.50 5.94
CA GLY A 9 4.41 4.69 5.12
C GLY A 9 3.36 5.59 5.77
N ILE A 10 3.13 5.44 7.08
CA ILE A 10 2.23 6.30 7.86
C ILE A 10 2.75 7.73 7.92
N ILE A 11 4.03 7.94 8.25
CA ILE A 11 4.62 9.28 8.32
C ILE A 11 4.59 9.94 6.93
N GLY A 12 4.90 9.17 5.89
CA GLY A 12 4.84 9.62 4.51
C GLY A 12 3.46 10.10 4.08
N LEU A 13 2.39 9.60 4.69
CA LEU A 13 1.01 9.97 4.36
C LEU A 13 0.79 11.48 4.53
N PHE A 14 1.46 12.07 5.53
CA PHE A 14 1.36 13.50 5.85
C PHE A 14 2.32 14.38 5.06
N ILE A 15 3.33 13.79 4.40
CA ILE A 15 4.35 14.52 3.63
C ILE A 15 4.01 14.47 2.14
N SER A 16 3.77 13.26 1.61
CA SER A 16 3.52 13.02 0.21
C SER A 16 2.91 11.64 -0.02
N ILE A 17 1.82 11.59 -0.79
CA ILE A 17 1.18 10.36 -1.25
C ILE A 17 2.18 9.38 -1.91
N TRP A 18 3.15 9.90 -2.67
CA TRP A 18 4.14 9.10 -3.37
C TRP A 18 5.06 8.35 -2.41
N LEU A 19 5.41 8.96 -1.26
CA LEU A 19 6.27 8.34 -0.28
C LEU A 19 5.57 7.13 0.38
N THR A 20 4.28 7.27 0.69
CA THR A 20 3.46 6.17 1.22
C THR A 20 3.30 5.03 0.21
N LEU A 21 3.08 5.35 -1.06
CA LEU A 21 2.96 4.33 -2.12
C LEU A 21 4.27 3.56 -2.32
N VAL A 22 5.42 4.25 -2.33
CA VAL A 22 6.72 3.59 -2.44
C VAL A 22 6.99 2.68 -1.24
N ALA A 23 6.71 3.16 -0.03
CA ALA A 23 6.85 2.36 1.19
C ALA A 23 5.94 1.11 1.16
N ALA A 24 4.70 1.27 0.70
CA ALA A 24 3.74 0.17 0.52
C ALA A 24 4.22 -0.88 -0.50
N ILE A 25 4.76 -0.46 -1.65
CA ILE A 25 5.31 -1.38 -2.67
C ILE A 25 6.49 -2.18 -2.08
N ILE A 26 7.44 -1.50 -1.43
CA ILE A 26 8.60 -2.17 -0.81
C ILE A 26 8.13 -3.19 0.26
N LEU A 27 7.10 -2.82 1.01
CA LEU A 27 6.55 -3.66 2.07
C LEU A 27 5.85 -4.91 1.50
N VAL A 28 5.04 -4.78 0.42
CA VAL A 28 4.44 -5.94 -0.27
C VAL A 28 5.49 -6.85 -0.87
N VAL A 29 6.50 -6.32 -1.57
CA VAL A 29 7.49 -7.14 -2.27
C VAL A 29 8.29 -7.99 -1.28
N ARG A 30 8.64 -7.41 -0.13
CA ARG A 30 9.54 -8.06 0.83
C ARG A 30 8.82 -8.92 1.86
N TYR A 31 7.56 -8.61 2.20
CA TYR A 31 6.84 -9.28 3.28
C TYR A 31 5.39 -9.59 2.88
N PRO A 32 4.81 -10.73 3.32
CA PRO A 32 3.37 -11.01 3.24
C PRO A 32 2.60 -10.07 4.18
N ALA A 33 2.44 -8.83 3.75
CA ALA A 33 2.02 -7.75 4.63
C ALA A 33 0.68 -7.16 4.17
N TRP A 34 -0.37 -7.65 4.82
CA TRP A 34 -1.74 -7.13 4.74
C TRP A 34 -1.85 -5.68 5.21
N GLU A 35 -0.85 -5.19 5.97
CA GLU A 35 -0.68 -3.80 6.42
C GLU A 35 -0.76 -2.78 5.26
N VAL A 36 -0.42 -3.19 4.02
CA VAL A 36 -0.52 -2.32 2.83
C VAL A 36 -1.95 -1.97 2.46
N LEU A 37 -2.92 -2.83 2.79
CA LEU A 37 -4.35 -2.50 2.62
C LEU A 37 -4.76 -1.35 3.52
N ILE A 38 -4.25 -1.32 4.75
CA ILE A 38 -4.51 -0.23 5.70
C ILE A 38 -3.90 1.07 5.17
N LEU A 39 -2.68 1.03 4.63
CA LEU A 39 -2.06 2.20 4.00
C LEU A 39 -2.85 2.69 2.79
N GLY A 40 -3.31 1.78 1.91
CA GLY A 40 -4.16 2.13 0.76
C GLY A 40 -5.45 2.82 1.18
N LEU A 41 -6.11 2.30 2.22
CA LEU A 41 -7.33 2.89 2.77
C LEU A 41 -7.09 4.28 3.35
N LEU A 42 -5.99 4.47 4.09
CA LEU A 42 -5.62 5.77 4.64
C LEU A 42 -5.30 6.78 3.54
N VAL A 43 -4.66 6.34 2.45
CA VAL A 43 -4.41 7.19 1.28
C VAL A 43 -5.73 7.61 0.63
N ASP A 44 -6.65 6.67 0.39
CA ASP A 44 -7.96 7.00 -0.17
C ASP A 44 -8.73 7.98 0.72
N PHE A 45 -8.71 7.78 2.04
CA PHE A 45 -9.43 8.64 2.97
C PHE A 45 -8.84 10.05 3.08
N LEU A 46 -7.51 10.17 3.07
CA LEU A 46 -6.82 11.45 3.28
C LEU A 46 -6.63 12.24 1.98
N TRP A 47 -6.37 11.57 0.86
CA TRP A 47 -5.90 12.21 -0.38
C TRP A 47 -6.89 12.15 -1.54
N LEU A 48 -7.95 11.33 -1.52
CA LEU A 48 -9.01 11.42 -2.54
C LEU A 48 -10.13 12.38 -2.09
N PRO A 49 -10.24 13.58 -2.68
CA PRO A 49 -11.36 14.47 -2.40
C PRO A 49 -12.65 13.85 -2.93
N SER A 50 -13.67 13.75 -2.07
CA SER A 50 -14.97 13.11 -2.29
C SER A 50 -15.85 13.68 -3.42
N GLY A 51 -15.34 14.64 -4.20
CA GLY A 51 -16.05 15.35 -5.26
C GLY A 51 -15.70 14.91 -6.69
N LEU A 52 -14.72 14.02 -6.91
CA LEU A 52 -14.42 13.50 -8.24
C LEU A 52 -15.32 12.29 -8.57
N PRO A 53 -15.76 12.08 -9.81
CA PRO A 53 -16.61 10.94 -10.16
C PRO A 53 -15.98 9.56 -9.86
N LEU A 54 -14.64 9.49 -9.80
CA LEU A 54 -13.90 8.29 -9.38
C LEU A 54 -13.52 8.29 -7.89
N SER A 55 -13.79 9.36 -7.14
CA SER A 55 -13.47 9.46 -5.70
C SER A 55 -14.31 8.57 -4.80
N HIS A 56 -15.40 8.01 -5.32
CA HIS A 56 -16.21 7.03 -4.61
C HIS A 56 -15.56 5.64 -4.58
N LEU A 57 -14.56 5.41 -5.45
CA LEU A 57 -13.82 4.15 -5.50
C LEU A 57 -12.50 4.32 -4.74
N PRO A 58 -12.20 3.43 -3.77
CA PRO A 58 -10.95 3.47 -3.03
C PRO A 58 -9.82 2.92 -3.91
N LEU A 59 -9.33 3.76 -4.84
CA LEU A 59 -8.39 3.38 -5.88
C LEU A 59 -7.06 2.88 -5.31
N ALA A 60 -6.54 3.53 -4.27
CA ALA A 60 -5.30 3.12 -3.63
C ALA A 60 -5.47 1.80 -2.88
N THR A 61 -6.63 1.56 -2.27
CA THR A 61 -6.97 0.28 -1.65
C THR A 61 -7.11 -0.83 -2.70
N LEU A 62 -7.78 -0.56 -3.82
CA LEU A 62 -7.89 -1.52 -4.92
C LEU A 62 -6.52 -1.88 -5.51
N ALA A 63 -5.67 -0.87 -5.73
CA ALA A 63 -4.30 -1.09 -6.16
C ALA A 63 -3.51 -1.90 -5.12
N ALA A 64 -3.67 -1.60 -3.83
CA ALA A 64 -3.05 -2.37 -2.75
C ALA A 64 -3.51 -3.83 -2.75
N ILE A 65 -4.80 -4.12 -2.98
CA ILE A 65 -5.32 -5.49 -3.11
C ILE A 65 -4.65 -6.21 -4.29
N MET A 66 -4.66 -5.58 -5.47
CA MET A 66 -4.04 -6.16 -6.66
C MET A 66 -2.56 -6.46 -6.44
N VAL A 67 -1.83 -5.54 -5.81
CA VAL A 67 -0.40 -5.68 -5.54
C VAL A 67 -0.14 -6.74 -4.48
N VAL A 68 -0.90 -6.80 -3.38
CA VAL A 68 -0.75 -7.84 -2.34
C VAL A 68 -0.90 -9.23 -2.96
N TRP A 69 -1.91 -9.43 -3.81
CA TRP A 69 -2.20 -10.73 -4.40
C TRP A 69 -1.31 -11.07 -5.60
N ALA A 70 -0.97 -10.09 -6.46
CA ALA A 70 -0.07 -10.32 -7.59
C ALA A 70 1.35 -10.68 -7.13
N PHE A 71 1.81 -10.10 -6.02
CA PHE A 71 3.13 -10.40 -5.46
C PHE A 71 3.13 -11.59 -4.49
N GLU A 72 1.98 -12.18 -4.18
CA GLU A 72 1.90 -13.43 -3.40
C GLU A 72 2.59 -14.62 -4.08
N PRO A 73 2.29 -14.97 -5.35
CA PRO A 73 3.01 -16.04 -6.05
C PRO A 73 4.51 -15.71 -6.20
N LEU A 74 4.86 -14.47 -6.56
CA LEU A 74 6.24 -14.00 -6.67
C LEU A 74 7.03 -14.18 -5.37
N ARG A 75 6.43 -13.88 -4.20
CA ARG A 75 7.09 -14.11 -2.90
C ARG A 75 7.29 -15.60 -2.64
N SER A 76 6.31 -16.43 -2.96
CA SER A 76 6.44 -17.87 -2.77
C SER A 76 7.56 -18.48 -3.63
N GLU A 77 7.82 -17.91 -4.81
CA GLU A 77 8.81 -18.43 -5.76
C GLU A 77 10.23 -17.88 -5.52
N PHE A 78 10.35 -16.62 -5.06
CA PHE A 78 11.65 -15.96 -4.85
C PHE A 78 12.15 -15.93 -3.40
N LEU A 79 11.27 -16.04 -2.39
CA LEU A 79 11.67 -16.04 -0.96
C LEU A 79 11.66 -17.42 -0.31
N ILE A 80 11.08 -18.44 -0.96
CA ILE A 80 11.16 -19.85 -0.53
C ILE A 80 12.07 -20.59 -1.52
N ARG A 81 13.38 -20.31 -1.44
CA ARG A 81 14.42 -21.24 -1.88
C ARG A 81 15.61 -21.18 -0.96
#